data_AF-A0A919WME5-F1
#
_entry.id   AF-A0A919WME5-F1
#
_cell.length_a   1.000
_cell.length_b   1.000
_cell.length_c   1.000
_cell.angle_alpha   90.00
_cell.angle_beta   90.00
_cell.angle_gamma   90.00
#
_symmetry.space_group_name_H-M   'P 1'
#
loop_
_entity.id
_entity.type
_entity.pdbx_description
1 polymer ?
#
loop_
_entity_poly.entity_id
_entity_poly.type
_entity_poly.pdbx_seq_one_letter_code
_entity_poly.pdbx_strand_id
1 'polypeptide(L)'
;MGFLAQKYLTEKDGQLWLTEDERENLKISYRIKNIIFEEQSPFQDIMIADSYDFGKMLVLDGVVQTTSVDGYIYNEMISHIPLCIHPDPKKVLIIGGGDCGVAREICRYHQVEQIEMVEIDETVVYASKTFLPEISGHLEDERVHFYYEDGVHFIKERAGEYDVIIIDSSDPVGPATALFEKEFYENIATALKDNGLMVCQSQSPIFHPATMKQSYERISEIFPTAMLYTAVVPTYPGGLWSFTIGTKKYQKLNPEICPTKETRYVNKSILSACFSLPQFLQQELERKSKPPV
;
A
#
# COMPACT_ATOMS: atom_id res chain seq x y z
N MET A 1 29.27 14.95 8.34
CA MET A 1 27.97 14.37 8.01
C MET A 1 28.23 13.24 7.03
N GLY A 2 28.33 12.00 7.54
CA GLY A 2 28.40 10.81 6.69
C GLY A 2 26.96 10.46 6.36
N PHE A 3 26.51 10.86 5.18
CA PHE A 3 25.10 10.83 4.77
C PHE A 3 24.67 9.39 4.46
N LEU A 4 23.53 8.96 5.02
CA LEU A 4 22.89 7.65 4.76
C LEU A 4 22.67 7.44 3.25
N ALA A 5 22.53 8.54 2.53
CA ALA A 5 22.35 8.65 1.10
C ALA A 5 23.47 7.93 0.32
N GLN A 6 24.69 7.88 0.85
CA GLN A 6 25.80 7.20 0.20
C GLN A 6 25.62 5.69 0.06
N LYS A 7 24.71 5.07 0.84
CA LYS A 7 24.43 3.63 0.76
C LYS A 7 23.65 3.27 -0.50
N TYR A 8 22.69 4.12 -0.90
CA TYR A 8 21.73 3.84 -1.98
C TYR A 8 21.97 4.69 -3.24
N LEU A 9 22.74 5.78 -3.10
CA LEU A 9 23.04 6.70 -4.18
C LEU A 9 24.43 6.46 -4.75
N THR A 10 24.54 6.51 -6.07
CA THR A 10 25.81 6.42 -6.80
C THR A 10 25.98 7.63 -7.71
N GLU A 11 27.20 8.16 -7.76
CA GLU A 11 27.54 9.19 -8.74
C GLU A 11 28.13 8.52 -9.99
N LYS A 12 27.54 8.81 -11.15
CA LYS A 12 28.00 8.31 -12.45
C LYS A 12 27.93 9.42 -13.48
N ASP A 13 29.07 9.71 -14.12
CA ASP A 13 29.22 10.77 -15.12
C ASP A 13 28.75 12.15 -14.62
N GLY A 14 29.00 12.45 -13.34
CA GLY A 14 28.56 13.70 -12.68
C GLY A 14 27.05 13.79 -12.46
N GLN A 15 26.34 12.66 -12.45
CA GLN A 15 24.91 12.56 -12.17
C GLN A 15 24.70 11.66 -10.96
N LEU A 16 23.77 12.05 -10.08
CA LEU A 16 23.39 11.28 -8.91
C LEU A 16 22.27 10.31 -9.26
N TRP A 17 22.40 9.05 -8.86
CA TRP A 17 21.46 7.98 -9.16
C TRP A 17 21.09 7.21 -7.91
N LEU A 18 19.80 7.12 -7.60
CA LEU A 18 19.25 6.14 -6.68
C LEU A 18 19.12 4.82 -7.42
N THR A 19 19.57 3.71 -6.83
CA THR A 19 19.44 2.40 -7.44
C THR A 19 18.86 1.39 -6.46
N GLU A 20 17.74 0.81 -6.84
CA GLU A 20 17.07 -0.29 -6.17
C GLU A 20 17.63 -1.62 -6.66
N ASP A 21 18.07 -2.44 -5.72
CA ASP A 21 18.49 -3.82 -5.95
C ASP A 21 17.27 -4.77 -5.90
N GLU A 22 16.38 -4.65 -6.90
CA GLU A 22 15.13 -5.44 -6.98
C GLU A 22 15.37 -6.96 -6.98
N ARG A 23 16.40 -7.44 -7.70
CA ARG A 23 16.81 -8.85 -7.71
C ARG A 23 18.25 -8.98 -8.20
N GLU A 24 18.85 -10.16 -7.99
CA GLU A 24 20.25 -10.44 -8.33
C GLU A 24 20.69 -9.93 -9.71
N ASN A 25 19.83 -10.06 -10.72
CA ASN A 25 20.15 -9.75 -12.12
C ASN A 25 19.38 -8.54 -12.69
N LEU A 26 18.69 -7.75 -11.86
CA LEU A 26 17.94 -6.58 -12.32
C LEU A 26 17.94 -5.50 -11.24
N LYS A 27 18.32 -4.30 -11.66
CA LYS A 27 18.27 -3.08 -10.86
C LYS A 27 17.35 -2.07 -11.51
N ILE A 28 16.74 -1.20 -10.69
CA ILE A 28 15.95 -0.06 -11.15
C ILE A 28 16.66 1.21 -10.67
N SER A 29 16.96 2.13 -11.58
CA SER A 29 17.72 3.34 -11.25
C SER A 29 16.97 4.61 -11.62
N TYR A 30 16.95 5.56 -10.70
CA TYR A 30 16.32 6.87 -10.84
C TYR A 30 17.37 7.96 -10.78
N ARG A 31 17.36 8.85 -11.77
CA ARG A 31 18.24 10.01 -11.74
C ARG A 31 17.69 11.02 -10.74
N ILE A 32 18.52 11.41 -9.78
CA ILE A 32 18.17 12.29 -8.66
C ILE A 32 18.73 13.70 -8.91
N LYS A 33 17.89 14.71 -8.72
CA LYS A 33 18.26 16.13 -8.76
C LYS A 33 18.95 16.53 -7.46
N ASN A 34 18.30 16.24 -6.32
CA ASN A 34 18.80 16.52 -4.98
C ASN A 34 18.06 15.67 -3.93
N ILE A 35 18.64 15.62 -2.73
CA ILE A 35 18.02 15.04 -1.54
C ILE A 35 17.41 16.18 -0.72
N ILE A 36 16.11 16.09 -0.44
CA ILE A 36 15.32 17.11 0.27
C ILE A 36 15.35 16.86 1.77
N PHE A 37 15.22 15.61 2.17
CA PHE A 37 15.21 15.17 3.56
C PHE A 37 15.87 13.81 3.67
N GLU A 38 16.59 13.58 4.77
CA GLU A 38 17.18 12.30 5.10
C GLU A 38 17.30 12.15 6.62
N GLU A 39 16.86 11.01 7.14
CA GLU A 39 16.96 10.65 8.55
C GLU A 39 17.00 9.12 8.71
N GLN A 40 17.75 8.62 9.70
CA GLN A 40 17.65 7.22 10.13
C GLN A 40 16.80 7.17 11.39
N SER A 41 15.64 6.52 11.30
CA SER A 41 14.78 6.26 12.46
C SER A 41 15.23 4.99 13.18
N PRO A 42 14.62 4.63 14.32
CA PRO A 42 14.83 3.33 14.94
C PRO A 42 14.44 2.12 14.06
N PHE A 43 13.70 2.34 12.97
CA PHE A 43 13.12 1.29 12.13
C PHE A 43 13.82 1.15 10.77
N GLN A 44 14.15 2.28 10.14
CA GLN A 44 14.62 2.30 8.75
C GLN A 44 15.35 3.61 8.37
N ASP A 45 16.04 3.59 7.24
CA ASP A 45 16.58 4.78 6.61
C ASP A 45 15.49 5.47 5.77
N ILE A 46 15.20 6.74 6.04
CA ILE A 46 14.13 7.52 5.42
C ILE A 46 14.74 8.63 4.57
N MET A 47 14.31 8.74 3.31
CA MET A 47 14.77 9.77 2.41
C MET A 47 13.62 10.33 1.57
N ILE A 48 13.57 11.65 1.44
CA ILE A 48 12.80 12.34 0.41
C ILE A 48 13.77 12.85 -0.64
N ALA A 49 13.72 12.28 -1.84
CA ALA A 49 14.55 12.69 -2.97
C ALA A 49 13.68 13.37 -4.05
N ASP A 50 14.24 14.31 -4.81
CA ASP A 50 13.59 14.82 -6.03
C ASP A 50 14.27 14.19 -7.25
N SER A 51 13.49 13.48 -8.06
CA SER A 51 13.97 12.84 -9.29
C SER A 51 13.65 13.67 -10.53
N TYR A 52 14.32 13.38 -11.64
CA TYR A 52 14.07 14.10 -12.89
C TYR A 52 12.69 13.85 -13.47
N ASP A 53 12.26 12.59 -13.53
CA ASP A 53 11.06 12.18 -14.28
C ASP A 53 9.85 11.83 -13.40
N PHE A 54 10.06 11.51 -12.11
CA PHE A 54 8.99 11.13 -11.18
C PHE A 54 8.76 12.15 -10.06
N GLY A 55 9.48 13.28 -10.11
CA GLY A 55 9.44 14.33 -9.09
C GLY A 55 9.88 13.82 -7.72
N LYS A 56 9.30 14.37 -6.66
CA LYS A 56 9.62 13.98 -5.29
C LYS A 56 9.17 12.54 -5.01
N MET A 57 9.98 11.81 -4.26
CA MET A 57 9.75 10.41 -3.90
C MET A 57 10.07 10.17 -2.43
N LEU A 58 9.24 9.36 -1.78
CA LEU A 58 9.57 8.74 -0.50
C LEU A 58 10.35 7.47 -0.78
N VAL A 59 11.50 7.34 -0.11
CA VAL A 59 12.41 6.20 -0.23
C VAL A 59 12.68 5.69 1.17
N LEU A 60 12.42 4.40 1.41
CA LEU A 60 12.65 3.71 2.68
C LEU A 60 13.63 2.57 2.45
N ASP A 61 14.74 2.54 3.21
CA ASP A 61 15.83 1.56 3.05
C ASP A 61 16.34 1.42 1.60
N GLY A 62 16.30 2.52 0.84
CA GLY A 62 16.73 2.57 -0.56
C GLY A 62 15.67 2.17 -1.59
N VAL A 63 14.45 1.80 -1.15
CA VAL A 63 13.33 1.40 -2.01
C VAL A 63 12.30 2.52 -2.12
N VAL A 64 11.96 2.93 -3.35
CA VAL A 64 10.91 3.91 -3.62
C VAL A 64 9.56 3.36 -3.19
N GLN A 65 8.92 4.05 -2.24
CA GLN A 65 7.59 3.71 -1.75
C GLN A 65 6.49 4.44 -2.51
N THR A 66 6.72 5.68 -2.93
CA THR A 66 5.75 6.48 -3.69
C THR A 66 6.43 7.66 -4.37
N THR A 67 5.85 8.16 -5.45
CA THR A 67 6.31 9.37 -6.15
C THR A 67 5.18 10.35 -6.41
N SER A 68 5.50 11.64 -6.41
CA SER A 68 4.55 12.72 -6.70
C SER A 68 3.89 12.62 -8.09
N VAL A 69 4.52 11.92 -9.04
CA VAL A 69 4.00 11.79 -10.40
C VAL A 69 2.94 10.70 -10.50
N ASP A 70 3.18 9.51 -9.93
CA ASP A 70 2.36 8.31 -10.14
C ASP A 70 1.79 7.64 -8.88
N GLY A 71 2.17 8.07 -7.68
CA GLY A 71 1.69 7.49 -6.41
C GLY A 71 0.17 7.51 -6.23
N TYR A 72 -0.51 8.43 -6.91
CA TYR A 72 -1.98 8.47 -6.96
C TYR A 72 -2.60 7.18 -7.49
N ILE A 73 -1.92 6.46 -8.40
CA ILE A 73 -2.45 5.23 -8.99
C ILE A 73 -2.64 4.17 -7.91
N TYR A 74 -1.61 3.96 -7.10
CA TYR A 74 -1.65 3.01 -5.99
C TYR A 74 -2.68 3.44 -4.93
N ASN A 75 -2.60 4.69 -4.47
CA ASN A 75 -3.45 5.22 -3.40
C ASN A 75 -4.94 5.16 -3.77
N GLU A 76 -5.29 5.53 -4.99
CA GLU A 76 -6.68 5.45 -5.47
C GLU A 76 -7.15 4.00 -5.58
N MET A 77 -6.31 3.08 -6.06
CA MET A 77 -6.69 1.67 -6.26
C MET A 77 -6.82 0.89 -4.94
N ILE A 78 -5.93 1.11 -3.97
CA ILE A 78 -6.03 0.44 -2.67
C ILE A 78 -7.15 1.03 -1.80
N SER A 79 -7.48 2.31 -1.97
CA SER A 79 -8.52 2.98 -1.17
C SER A 79 -9.92 2.81 -1.75
N HIS A 80 -10.10 3.12 -3.04
CA HIS A 80 -11.46 3.23 -3.60
C HIS A 80 -12.11 1.87 -3.84
N ILE A 81 -11.37 0.85 -4.26
CA ILE A 81 -11.94 -0.48 -4.52
C ILE A 81 -12.65 -1.06 -3.29
N PRO A 82 -11.99 -1.21 -2.11
CA PRO A 82 -12.67 -1.74 -0.92
C PRO A 82 -13.83 -0.83 -0.46
N LEU A 83 -13.65 0.49 -0.48
CA LEU A 83 -14.69 1.44 -0.07
C LEU A 83 -15.90 1.42 -1.01
N CYS A 84 -15.71 1.09 -2.29
CA CYS A 84 -16.79 0.93 -3.26
C CYS A 84 -17.52 -0.41 -3.14
N ILE A 85 -16.93 -1.42 -2.48
CA ILE A 85 -17.57 -2.71 -2.21
C ILE A 85 -18.42 -2.61 -0.93
N HIS A 86 -17.92 -1.95 0.11
CA HIS A 86 -18.68 -1.76 1.34
C HIS A 86 -19.81 -0.73 1.14
N PRO A 87 -21.08 -1.04 1.47
CA PRO A 87 -22.21 -0.17 1.13
C PRO A 87 -22.25 1.14 1.94
N ASP A 88 -21.73 1.13 3.17
CA ASP A 88 -21.72 2.30 4.06
C ASP A 88 -20.55 2.21 5.07
N PRO A 89 -19.29 2.41 4.62
CA PRO A 89 -18.13 2.32 5.52
C PRO A 89 -18.09 3.53 6.46
N LYS A 90 -18.06 3.29 7.79
CA LYS A 90 -18.01 4.34 8.83
C LYS A 90 -16.66 4.42 9.53
N LYS A 91 -16.12 3.28 9.96
CA LYS A 91 -14.82 3.19 10.64
C LYS A 91 -13.84 2.41 9.77
N VAL A 92 -12.75 3.07 9.38
CA VAL A 92 -11.71 2.50 8.53
C VAL A 92 -10.38 2.48 9.28
N LEU A 93 -9.67 1.37 9.21
CA LEU A 93 -8.30 1.23 9.72
C LEU A 93 -7.32 1.17 8.55
N ILE A 94 -6.20 1.87 8.68
CA ILE A 94 -5.02 1.74 7.84
C ILE A 94 -3.91 1.21 8.73
N ILE A 95 -3.25 0.14 8.32
CA ILE A 95 -2.01 -0.36 8.93
C ILE A 95 -0.88 -0.08 7.94
N GLY A 96 0.10 0.71 8.36
CA GLY A 96 1.09 1.36 7.51
C GLY A 96 0.57 2.67 6.92
N GLY A 97 0.90 2.96 5.66
CA GLY A 97 0.45 4.16 4.95
C GLY A 97 1.04 5.46 5.49
N GLY A 98 2.28 5.41 6.00
CA GLY A 98 3.00 6.57 6.54
C GLY A 98 3.10 7.77 5.58
N ASP A 99 2.98 7.58 4.26
CA ASP A 99 2.93 8.67 3.29
C ASP A 99 1.61 9.47 3.31
N CYS A 100 0.61 8.98 4.06
CA CYS A 100 -0.73 9.54 4.23
C CYS A 100 -1.59 9.55 2.95
N GLY A 101 -1.13 8.98 1.85
CA GLY A 101 -1.83 8.99 0.57
C GLY A 101 -3.15 8.22 0.61
N VAL A 102 -3.16 7.04 1.21
CA VAL A 102 -4.39 6.25 1.45
C VAL A 102 -5.37 7.03 2.32
N ALA A 103 -4.93 7.55 3.46
CA ALA A 103 -5.79 8.31 4.38
C ALA A 103 -6.42 9.54 3.68
N ARG A 104 -5.65 10.27 2.87
CA ARG A 104 -6.14 11.37 2.05
C ARG A 104 -7.26 10.94 1.09
N GLU A 105 -7.11 9.78 0.42
CA GLU A 105 -8.14 9.28 -0.50
C GLU A 105 -9.41 8.84 0.24
N ILE A 106 -9.29 8.26 1.44
CA ILE A 106 -10.44 7.92 2.29
C ILE A 106 -11.18 9.18 2.77
N CYS A 107 -10.48 10.30 3.03
CA CYS A 107 -11.10 11.55 3.45
C CYS A 107 -12.11 12.11 2.43
N ARG A 108 -12.07 11.67 1.17
CA ARG A 108 -13.09 12.05 0.17
C ARG A 108 -14.47 11.44 0.42
N TYR A 109 -14.56 10.42 1.26
CA TYR A 109 -15.82 9.76 1.61
C TYR A 109 -16.43 10.42 2.83
N HIS A 110 -17.39 11.32 2.60
CA HIS A 110 -18.11 12.04 3.65
C HIS A 110 -18.88 11.12 4.61
N GLN A 111 -19.23 9.90 4.18
CA GLN A 111 -19.89 8.92 5.05
C GLN A 111 -18.93 8.22 6.02
N VAL A 112 -17.61 8.29 5.80
CA VAL A 112 -16.60 7.78 6.73
C VAL A 112 -16.49 8.75 7.89
N GLU A 113 -16.67 8.23 9.10
CA GLU A 113 -16.74 8.99 10.35
C GLU A 113 -15.40 8.95 11.10
N GLN A 114 -14.63 7.86 10.97
CA GLN A 114 -13.37 7.68 11.68
C GLN A 114 -12.36 6.91 10.82
N ILE A 115 -11.15 7.44 10.74
CA ILE A 115 -10.00 6.86 10.04
C ILE A 115 -8.89 6.69 11.08
N GLU A 116 -8.54 5.47 11.41
CA GLU A 116 -7.38 5.18 12.26
C GLU A 116 -6.20 4.79 11.38
N MET A 117 -5.06 5.44 11.58
CA MET A 117 -3.83 5.15 10.84
C MET A 117 -2.75 4.69 11.82
N VAL A 118 -2.35 3.42 11.71
CA VAL A 118 -1.36 2.79 12.57
C VAL A 118 -0.06 2.66 11.80
N GLU A 119 0.89 3.54 12.10
CA GLU A 119 2.20 3.59 11.45
C GLU A 119 3.28 3.45 12.51
N ILE A 120 4.19 2.49 12.35
CA ILE A 120 5.21 2.21 13.36
C ILE A 120 6.24 3.34 13.46
N ASP A 121 6.47 4.06 12.36
CA ASP A 121 7.52 5.06 12.22
C ASP A 121 6.96 6.49 12.02
N GLU A 122 6.82 7.23 13.12
CA GLU A 122 6.36 8.62 13.12
C GLU A 122 7.19 9.53 12.19
N THR A 123 8.49 9.25 12.01
CA THR A 123 9.35 10.04 11.13
C THR A 123 8.91 9.95 9.66
N VAL A 124 8.34 8.82 9.23
CA VAL A 124 7.79 8.68 7.86
C VAL A 124 6.59 9.60 7.64
N VAL A 125 5.69 9.68 8.63
CA VAL A 125 4.53 10.57 8.60
C VAL A 125 4.98 12.03 8.57
N TYR A 126 5.91 12.39 9.45
CA TYR A 126 6.47 13.73 9.50
C TYR A 126 7.12 14.13 8.17
N ALA A 127 8.00 13.28 7.61
CA ALA A 127 8.69 13.56 6.37
C ALA A 127 7.71 13.72 5.20
N SER A 128 6.69 12.86 5.13
CA SER A 128 5.70 12.87 4.05
C SER A 128 4.76 14.07 4.10
N LYS A 129 4.29 14.47 5.29
CA LYS A 129 3.46 15.67 5.47
C LYS A 129 4.22 16.96 5.18
N THR A 130 5.52 16.98 5.52
CA THR A 130 6.36 18.18 5.39
C THR A 130 6.90 18.37 3.98
N PHE A 131 7.40 17.30 3.37
CA PHE A 131 8.19 17.39 2.13
C PHE A 131 7.49 16.77 0.90
N LEU A 132 6.46 15.94 1.09
CA LEU A 132 5.72 15.27 0.00
C LEU A 132 4.20 15.56 0.00
N PRO A 133 3.76 16.83 0.05
CA PRO A 133 2.34 17.19 0.08
C PRO A 133 1.55 16.81 -1.17
N GLU A 134 2.23 16.57 -2.30
CA GLU A 134 1.61 16.05 -3.51
C GLU A 134 0.94 14.68 -3.30
N ILE A 135 1.43 13.92 -2.32
CA ILE A 135 0.88 12.64 -1.88
C ILE A 135 0.07 12.81 -0.60
N SER A 136 0.70 13.31 0.47
CA SER A 136 0.08 13.38 1.80
C SER A 136 -1.07 14.41 1.90
N GLY A 137 -1.14 15.37 0.98
CA GLY A 137 -2.17 16.41 0.97
C GLY A 137 -2.11 17.36 2.16
N HIS A 138 -0.98 17.43 2.90
CA HIS A 138 -0.90 18.10 4.20
C HIS A 138 -2.00 17.63 5.17
N LEU A 139 -2.24 16.31 5.24
CA LEU A 139 -3.39 15.72 5.93
C LEU A 139 -3.70 16.36 7.30
N GLU A 140 -4.84 17.04 7.38
CA GLU A 140 -5.35 17.77 8.56
C GLU A 140 -6.81 17.43 8.88
N ASP A 141 -7.36 16.37 8.25
CA ASP A 141 -8.74 15.97 8.46
C ASP A 141 -8.95 15.45 9.89
N GLU A 142 -9.90 16.05 10.64
CA GLU A 142 -10.16 15.75 12.04
C GLU A 142 -10.63 14.30 12.29
N ARG A 143 -11.09 13.60 11.24
CA ARG A 143 -11.47 12.18 11.32
C ARG A 143 -10.28 11.24 11.35
N VAL A 144 -9.07 11.73 11.06
CA VAL A 144 -7.84 10.93 11.02
C VAL A 144 -7.17 10.93 12.39
N HIS A 145 -7.04 9.75 12.97
CA HIS A 145 -6.36 9.51 14.23
C HIS A 145 -5.10 8.67 14.01
N PHE A 146 -3.94 9.25 14.31
CA PHE A 146 -2.65 8.59 14.17
C PHE A 146 -2.32 7.79 15.44
N TYR A 147 -1.84 6.56 15.26
CA TYR A 147 -1.31 5.68 16.29
C TYR A 147 0.10 5.25 15.87
N TYR A 148 1.11 5.65 16.64
CA TYR A 148 2.51 5.33 16.33
C TYR A 148 2.95 4.04 17.01
N GLU A 149 2.45 2.90 16.51
CA GLU A 149 2.55 1.59 17.14
C GLU A 149 2.74 0.48 16.08
N ASP A 150 3.16 -0.71 16.53
CA ASP A 150 3.21 -1.90 15.67
C ASP A 150 1.79 -2.38 15.32
N GLY A 151 1.47 -2.41 14.02
CA GLY A 151 0.17 -2.86 13.52
C GLY A 151 -0.20 -4.30 13.89
N VAL A 152 0.78 -5.20 14.05
CA VAL A 152 0.56 -6.58 14.51
C VAL A 152 0.12 -6.59 15.97
N HIS A 153 0.69 -5.72 16.80
CA HIS A 153 0.28 -5.61 18.20
C HIS A 153 -1.08 -4.92 18.31
N PHE A 154 -1.25 -3.80 17.61
CA PHE A 154 -2.47 -2.99 17.63
C PHE A 154 -3.72 -3.82 17.28
N ILE A 155 -3.65 -4.67 16.26
CA ILE A 155 -4.81 -5.42 15.78
C ILE A 155 -5.25 -6.55 16.73
N LYS A 156 -4.33 -7.09 17.54
CA LYS A 156 -4.61 -8.24 18.43
C LYS A 156 -5.65 -7.95 19.51
N GLU A 157 -5.83 -6.68 19.85
CA GLU A 157 -6.74 -6.24 20.91
C GLU A 157 -8.07 -5.69 20.38
N ARG A 158 -8.38 -5.91 19.10
CA ARG A 158 -9.57 -5.36 18.42
C ARG A 158 -10.50 -6.48 17.95
N ALA A 159 -11.80 -6.28 18.11
CA ALA A 159 -12.80 -7.26 17.68
C ALA A 159 -14.10 -6.58 17.21
N GLY A 160 -14.50 -6.83 15.96
CA GLY A 160 -15.77 -6.33 15.42
C GLY A 160 -15.89 -4.79 15.34
N GLU A 161 -14.78 -4.09 15.14
CA GLU A 161 -14.72 -2.62 15.19
C GLU A 161 -14.79 -1.95 13.82
N TYR A 162 -14.13 -2.53 12.82
CA TYR A 162 -13.86 -1.86 11.55
C TYR A 162 -14.78 -2.34 10.43
N ASP A 163 -15.25 -1.42 9.59
CA ASP A 163 -15.98 -1.74 8.37
C ASP A 163 -15.01 -2.14 7.25
N VAL A 164 -13.89 -1.44 7.16
CA VAL A 164 -12.81 -1.67 6.20
C VAL A 164 -11.46 -1.60 6.90
N ILE A 165 -10.57 -2.54 6.59
CA ILE A 165 -9.16 -2.49 7.01
C ILE A 165 -8.28 -2.51 5.77
N ILE A 166 -7.36 -1.55 5.65
CA ILE A 166 -6.39 -1.41 4.56
C ILE A 166 -5.01 -1.69 5.12
N ILE A 167 -4.29 -2.66 4.55
CA ILE A 167 -2.91 -2.97 4.90
C ILE A 167 -2.02 -2.40 3.80
N ASP A 168 -1.45 -1.24 4.11
CA ASP A 168 -0.58 -0.45 3.23
C ASP A 168 0.86 -0.52 3.75
N SER A 169 1.42 -1.73 3.70
CA SER A 169 2.76 -2.02 4.23
C SER A 169 3.82 -1.95 3.14
N SER A 170 5.07 -1.80 3.56
CA SER A 170 6.24 -2.09 2.73
C SER A 170 6.32 -3.59 2.37
N ASP A 171 7.27 -3.92 1.50
CA ASP A 171 7.61 -5.29 1.12
C ASP A 171 7.93 -6.16 2.36
N PRO A 172 7.72 -7.49 2.32
CA PRO A 172 7.81 -8.39 3.47
C PRO A 172 9.27 -8.64 3.97
N VAL A 173 10.00 -7.57 4.23
CA VAL A 173 11.37 -7.57 4.76
C VAL A 173 11.35 -6.89 6.13
N GLY A 174 12.16 -7.40 7.07
CA GLY A 174 12.28 -6.82 8.40
C GLY A 174 10.95 -6.86 9.17
N PRO A 175 10.52 -5.74 9.81
CA PRO A 175 9.27 -5.70 10.59
C PRO A 175 8.02 -6.07 9.79
N ALA A 176 7.98 -5.76 8.49
CA ALA A 176 6.81 -5.97 7.64
C ALA A 176 6.51 -7.45 7.36
N THR A 177 7.47 -8.37 7.53
CA THR A 177 7.25 -9.82 7.30
C THR A 177 6.06 -10.36 8.11
N ALA A 178 5.88 -9.89 9.34
CA ALA A 178 4.79 -10.33 10.20
C ALA A 178 3.40 -9.93 9.68
N LEU A 179 3.30 -8.88 8.86
CA LEU A 179 2.05 -8.40 8.26
C LEU A 179 1.56 -9.30 7.12
N PHE A 180 2.37 -10.27 6.68
CA PHE A 180 1.99 -11.23 5.64
C PHE A 180 1.60 -12.59 6.21
N GLU A 181 1.78 -12.82 7.51
CA GLU A 181 1.53 -14.10 8.16
C GLU A 181 0.05 -14.41 8.37
N LYS A 182 -0.27 -15.71 8.38
CA LYS A 182 -1.67 -16.16 8.51
C LYS A 182 -2.34 -15.65 9.79
N GLU A 183 -1.62 -15.71 10.92
CA GLU A 183 -2.11 -15.23 12.22
C GLU A 183 -2.51 -13.74 12.14
N PHE A 184 -1.75 -12.92 11.42
CA PHE A 184 -2.08 -11.52 11.25
C PHE A 184 -3.42 -11.35 10.51
N TYR A 185 -3.62 -12.06 9.39
CA TYR A 185 -4.90 -12.02 8.68
C TYR A 185 -6.08 -12.57 9.49
N GLU A 186 -5.86 -13.53 10.39
CA GLU A 186 -6.89 -14.03 11.33
C GLU A 186 -7.28 -12.95 12.35
N ASN A 187 -6.31 -12.18 12.87
CA ASN A 187 -6.56 -11.04 13.74
C ASN A 187 -7.31 -9.92 12.98
N ILE A 188 -6.94 -9.64 11.73
CA ILE A 188 -7.66 -8.70 10.85
C ILE A 188 -9.12 -9.15 10.66
N ALA A 189 -9.35 -10.43 10.38
CA ALA A 189 -10.71 -10.97 10.26
C ALA A 189 -11.51 -10.83 11.55
N THR A 190 -10.87 -10.97 12.72
CA THR A 190 -11.50 -10.78 14.03
C THR A 190 -11.86 -9.31 14.29
N ALA A 191 -10.96 -8.38 13.94
CA ALA A 191 -11.15 -6.94 14.12
C ALA A 191 -12.23 -6.35 13.20
N LEU A 192 -12.50 -6.98 12.05
CA LEU A 192 -13.59 -6.57 11.15
C LEU A 192 -14.98 -6.88 11.74
N LYS A 193 -15.94 -5.98 11.52
CA LYS A 193 -17.38 -6.26 11.71
C LYS A 193 -17.83 -7.45 10.85
N ASP A 194 -18.99 -8.03 11.15
CA ASP A 194 -19.52 -9.21 10.45
C ASP A 194 -19.73 -9.00 8.93
N ASN A 195 -19.89 -7.76 8.50
CA ASN A 195 -20.05 -7.36 7.11
C ASN A 195 -18.81 -6.65 6.53
N GLY A 196 -17.71 -6.62 7.28
CA GLY A 196 -16.50 -5.92 6.92
C GLY A 196 -15.66 -6.67 5.87
N LEU A 197 -14.69 -5.95 5.33
CA LEU A 197 -13.71 -6.46 4.38
C LEU A 197 -12.33 -5.86 4.64
N MET A 198 -11.30 -6.56 4.19
CA MET A 198 -9.93 -6.04 4.17
C MET A 198 -9.39 -5.98 2.76
N VAL A 199 -8.35 -5.15 2.57
CA VAL A 199 -7.47 -5.20 1.40
C VAL A 199 -6.02 -5.09 1.84
N CYS A 200 -5.11 -5.76 1.14
CA CYS A 200 -3.67 -5.52 1.25
C CYS A 200 -3.06 -5.32 -0.13
N GLN A 201 -1.95 -4.60 -0.19
CA GLN A 201 -1.03 -4.75 -1.31
C GLN A 201 -0.43 -6.16 -1.29
N SER A 202 -0.36 -6.80 -2.45
CA SER A 202 0.11 -8.19 -2.57
C SER A 202 1.24 -8.33 -3.59
N GLN A 203 2.09 -7.31 -3.70
CA GLN A 203 3.29 -7.30 -4.54
C GLN A 203 3.05 -7.37 -6.06
N SER A 204 4.15 -7.37 -6.81
CA SER A 204 4.17 -7.56 -8.25
C SER A 204 3.82 -9.01 -8.64
N PRO A 205 2.81 -9.24 -9.50
CA PRO A 205 2.46 -10.58 -9.95
C PRO A 205 3.50 -11.23 -10.86
N ILE A 206 4.41 -10.43 -11.42
CA ILE A 206 5.45 -10.90 -12.34
C ILE A 206 6.75 -11.10 -11.58
N PHE A 207 7.08 -10.16 -10.70
CA PHE A 207 8.36 -10.13 -10.02
C PHE A 207 8.34 -10.95 -8.73
N HIS A 208 7.20 -10.97 -8.03
CA HIS A 208 7.01 -11.64 -6.74
C HIS A 208 5.72 -12.51 -6.71
N PRO A 209 5.49 -13.40 -7.71
CA PRO A 209 4.25 -14.19 -7.80
C PRO A 209 4.02 -15.10 -6.59
N ALA A 210 5.09 -15.56 -5.93
CA ALA A 210 4.99 -16.41 -4.75
C ALA A 210 4.36 -15.67 -3.56
N THR A 211 4.79 -14.43 -3.29
CA THR A 211 4.26 -13.60 -2.21
C THR A 211 2.81 -13.20 -2.47
N MET A 212 2.50 -12.79 -3.71
CA MET A 212 1.14 -12.52 -4.16
C MET A 212 0.22 -13.71 -3.89
N LYS A 213 0.63 -14.90 -4.36
CA LYS A 213 -0.15 -16.12 -4.23
C LYS A 213 -0.32 -16.55 -2.78
N GLN A 214 0.74 -16.49 -1.99
CA GLN A 214 0.69 -16.82 -0.56
C GLN A 214 -0.33 -15.93 0.17
N SER A 215 -0.32 -14.62 -0.11
CA SER A 215 -1.29 -13.67 0.47
C SER A 215 -2.72 -14.03 0.05
N TYR A 216 -2.94 -14.29 -1.23
CA TYR A 216 -4.24 -14.72 -1.76
C TYR A 216 -4.74 -16.02 -1.14
N GLU A 217 -3.89 -17.05 -1.03
CA GLU A 217 -4.26 -18.34 -0.43
C GLU A 217 -4.58 -18.19 1.06
N ARG A 218 -3.73 -17.50 1.83
CA ARG A 218 -3.95 -17.26 3.27
C ARG A 218 -5.28 -16.52 3.50
N ILE A 219 -5.56 -15.47 2.72
CA ILE A 219 -6.81 -14.72 2.81
C ILE A 219 -8.01 -15.58 2.38
N SER A 220 -7.87 -16.41 1.35
CA SER A 220 -8.92 -17.33 0.88
C SER A 220 -9.28 -18.42 1.90
N GLU A 221 -8.36 -18.80 2.77
CA GLU A 221 -8.62 -19.75 3.86
C GLU A 221 -9.43 -19.13 5.01
N ILE A 222 -9.37 -17.82 5.18
CA ILE A 222 -9.94 -17.08 6.32
C ILE A 222 -11.29 -16.46 5.96
N PHE A 223 -11.41 -15.90 4.76
CA PHE A 223 -12.60 -15.16 4.34
C PHE A 223 -13.53 -16.00 3.45
N PRO A 224 -14.86 -15.83 3.55
CA PRO A 224 -15.82 -16.45 2.65
C PRO A 224 -15.56 -16.17 1.16
N THR A 225 -14.93 -15.03 0.85
CA THR A 225 -14.55 -14.69 -0.51
C THR A 225 -13.25 -13.90 -0.49
N ALA A 226 -12.31 -14.31 -1.35
CA ALA A 226 -11.13 -13.55 -1.70
C ALA A 226 -11.22 -13.08 -3.15
N MET A 227 -10.69 -11.89 -3.43
CA MET A 227 -10.63 -11.34 -4.78
C MET A 227 -9.27 -10.68 -5.00
N LEU A 228 -8.71 -10.82 -6.20
CA LEU A 228 -7.46 -10.16 -6.60
C LEU A 228 -7.73 -9.18 -7.74
N TYR A 229 -7.11 -8.02 -7.67
CA TYR A 229 -7.13 -7.02 -8.74
C TYR A 229 -5.75 -6.40 -8.90
N THR A 230 -5.54 -5.70 -10.02
CA THR A 230 -4.23 -5.13 -10.35
C THR A 230 -4.33 -3.67 -10.78
N ALA A 231 -3.20 -2.98 -10.71
CA ALA A 231 -2.99 -1.66 -11.28
C ALA A 231 -1.60 -1.59 -11.93
N VAL A 232 -1.40 -0.62 -12.81
CA VAL A 232 -0.07 -0.34 -13.37
C VAL A 232 0.52 0.87 -12.66
N VAL A 233 1.50 0.64 -11.78
CA VAL A 233 2.26 1.66 -11.04
C VAL A 233 3.68 1.69 -11.61
N PRO A 234 4.01 2.65 -12.49
CA PRO A 234 5.26 2.64 -13.27
C PRO A 234 6.54 2.51 -12.46
N THR A 235 6.61 3.13 -11.28
CA THR A 235 7.79 3.08 -10.41
C THR A 235 7.91 1.82 -9.58
N TYR A 236 6.86 1.00 -9.50
CA TYR A 236 6.94 -0.25 -8.74
C TYR A 236 7.57 -1.37 -9.58
N PRO A 237 8.25 -2.33 -8.93
CA PRO A 237 8.95 -3.40 -9.64
C PRO A 237 8.09 -4.17 -10.65
N GLY A 238 8.46 -4.08 -11.92
CA GLY A 238 7.76 -4.69 -13.05
C GLY A 238 6.51 -3.94 -13.52
N GLY A 239 6.19 -2.79 -12.92
CA GLY A 239 5.11 -1.89 -13.28
C GLY A 239 3.69 -2.40 -12.97
N LEU A 240 3.47 -3.71 -12.98
CA LEU A 240 2.19 -4.34 -12.63
C LEU A 240 2.18 -4.66 -11.12
N TRP A 241 1.22 -4.10 -10.40
CA TRP A 241 1.04 -4.34 -8.97
C TRP A 241 -0.30 -5.00 -8.68
N SER A 242 -0.37 -5.79 -7.61
CA SER A 242 -1.60 -6.46 -7.19
C SER A 242 -2.06 -6.08 -5.80
N PHE A 243 -3.34 -6.28 -5.59
CA PHE A 243 -4.04 -6.08 -4.34
C PHE A 243 -4.96 -7.27 -4.10
N THR A 244 -5.05 -7.71 -2.85
CA THR A 244 -5.90 -8.84 -2.46
C THR A 244 -6.93 -8.39 -1.43
N ILE A 245 -8.19 -8.71 -1.70
CA ILE A 245 -9.33 -8.44 -0.81
C ILE A 245 -9.80 -9.73 -0.17
N GLY A 246 -10.06 -9.68 1.14
CA GLY A 246 -10.85 -10.66 1.87
C GLY A 246 -12.14 -10.02 2.36
N THR A 247 -13.31 -10.58 2.00
CA THR A 247 -14.61 -10.01 2.38
C THR A 247 -15.50 -11.04 3.08
N LYS A 248 -16.17 -10.59 4.15
CA LYS A 248 -17.15 -11.44 4.87
C LYS A 248 -18.51 -11.49 4.19
N LYS A 249 -18.85 -10.53 3.33
CA LYS A 249 -20.23 -10.40 2.80
C LYS A 249 -20.34 -9.79 1.41
N TYR A 250 -19.80 -8.60 1.20
CA TYR A 250 -20.04 -7.83 -0.04
C TYR A 250 -18.92 -8.04 -1.05
N GLN A 251 -19.29 -8.23 -2.32
CA GLN A 251 -18.33 -8.46 -3.42
C GLN A 251 -18.55 -7.48 -4.59
N LYS A 252 -19.77 -6.94 -4.72
CA LYS A 252 -20.17 -6.12 -5.86
C LYS A 252 -19.76 -4.67 -5.61
N LEU A 253 -19.00 -4.10 -6.53
CA LEU A 253 -18.70 -2.68 -6.56
C LEU A 253 -19.96 -1.85 -6.81
N ASN A 254 -20.10 -0.78 -6.05
CA ASN A 254 -21.06 0.30 -6.28
C ASN A 254 -20.31 1.55 -6.77
N PRO A 255 -20.24 1.79 -8.09
CA PRO A 255 -19.50 2.93 -8.64
C PRO A 255 -20.12 4.29 -8.28
N GLU A 256 -21.37 4.34 -7.80
CA GLU A 256 -22.03 5.59 -7.42
C GLU A 256 -21.55 6.16 -6.09
N ILE A 257 -20.90 5.34 -5.24
CA ILE A 257 -20.29 5.83 -3.98
C ILE A 257 -18.85 6.28 -4.16
N CYS A 258 -18.24 6.01 -5.32
CA CYS A 258 -16.87 6.42 -5.60
C CYS A 258 -16.81 7.91 -5.95
N PRO A 259 -15.90 8.70 -5.37
CA PRO A 259 -15.72 10.12 -5.70
C PRO A 259 -14.96 10.31 -7.03
N THR A 260 -15.37 9.65 -8.11
CA THR A 260 -14.62 9.55 -9.39
C THR A 260 -14.38 10.88 -10.11
N LYS A 261 -14.95 11.99 -9.65
CA LYS A 261 -14.73 13.31 -10.25
C LYS A 261 -13.42 13.95 -9.78
N GLU A 262 -12.86 13.46 -8.68
CA GLU A 262 -11.67 14.02 -8.04
C GLU A 262 -10.45 13.10 -8.15
N THR A 263 -10.65 11.90 -8.72
CA THR A 263 -9.64 10.90 -8.99
C THR A 263 -8.93 11.17 -10.32
N ARG A 264 -7.69 10.70 -10.42
CA ARG A 264 -6.86 10.80 -11.63
C ARG A 264 -6.75 9.45 -12.35
N TYR A 265 -6.79 8.33 -11.63
CA TYR A 265 -6.70 6.97 -12.17
C TYR A 265 -8.06 6.28 -12.19
N VAL A 266 -8.72 6.20 -11.03
CA VAL A 266 -9.96 5.44 -10.85
C VAL A 266 -11.12 6.16 -11.53
N ASN A 267 -11.85 5.43 -12.36
CA ASN A 267 -13.12 5.85 -12.95
C ASN A 267 -14.06 4.64 -13.01
N LYS A 268 -15.32 4.85 -13.43
CA LYS A 268 -16.33 3.77 -13.49
C LYS A 268 -15.89 2.55 -14.31
N SER A 269 -15.13 2.75 -15.39
CA SER A 269 -14.62 1.67 -16.23
C SER A 269 -13.49 0.90 -15.53
N ILE A 270 -12.58 1.60 -14.85
CA ILE A 270 -11.53 0.96 -14.04
C ILE A 270 -12.15 0.13 -12.91
N LEU A 271 -13.11 0.68 -12.18
CA LEU A 271 -13.86 -0.06 -11.14
C LEU A 271 -14.47 -1.35 -11.73
N SER A 272 -15.14 -1.25 -12.88
CA SER A 272 -15.80 -2.42 -13.49
C SER A 272 -14.81 -3.47 -14.01
N ALA A 273 -13.60 -3.06 -14.39
CA ALA A 273 -12.64 -3.92 -15.06
C ALA A 273 -11.51 -4.44 -14.16
N CYS A 274 -11.28 -3.87 -12.97
CA CYS A 274 -10.09 -4.16 -12.17
C CYS A 274 -9.95 -5.64 -11.76
N PHE A 275 -11.07 -6.37 -11.63
CA PHE A 275 -11.08 -7.82 -11.36
C PHE A 275 -10.96 -8.69 -12.62
N SER A 276 -10.87 -8.10 -13.82
CA SER A 276 -10.67 -8.83 -15.08
C SER A 276 -9.19 -9.14 -15.26
N LEU A 277 -8.76 -10.26 -14.69
CA LEU A 277 -7.35 -10.64 -14.66
C LEU A 277 -6.85 -11.20 -16.00
N PRO A 278 -5.60 -10.92 -16.39
CA PRO A 278 -4.92 -11.65 -17.48
C PRO A 278 -4.89 -13.16 -17.24
N GLN A 279 -4.87 -13.94 -18.32
CA GLN A 279 -4.93 -15.40 -18.26
C GLN A 279 -3.85 -16.04 -17.39
N PHE A 280 -2.63 -15.50 -17.38
CA PHE A 280 -1.54 -16.05 -16.59
C PHE A 280 -1.80 -15.90 -15.07
N LEU A 281 -2.47 -14.83 -14.65
CA LEU A 281 -2.85 -14.64 -13.25
C LEU A 281 -3.99 -15.56 -12.85
N GLN A 282 -5.01 -15.70 -13.71
CA GLN A 282 -6.08 -16.67 -13.47
C GLN A 282 -5.50 -18.08 -13.23
N GLN A 283 -4.56 -18.50 -14.08
CA GLN A 283 -3.87 -19.78 -13.93
C GLN A 283 -3.04 -19.86 -12.64
N GLU A 284 -2.37 -18.77 -12.24
CA GLU A 284 -1.56 -18.79 -11.02
C GLU A 284 -2.40 -18.93 -9.76
N LEU A 285 -3.60 -18.32 -9.72
CA LEU A 285 -4.56 -18.46 -8.63
C LEU A 285 -5.21 -19.84 -8.56
N GLU A 286 -5.35 -20.54 -9.70
CA GLU A 286 -5.88 -21.91 -9.76
C GLU A 286 -4.85 -22.98 -9.38
N ARG A 287 -3.54 -22.68 -9.54
CA ARG A 287 -2.47 -23.62 -9.19
C ARG A 287 -2.43 -23.82 -7.68
N LYS A 288 -2.56 -25.04 -7.19
CA LYS A 288 -2.27 -25.34 -5.79
C LYS A 288 -0.78 -25.09 -5.49
N SER A 289 -0.49 -24.39 -4.40
CA SER A 289 0.89 -24.30 -3.89
C SER A 289 1.49 -25.69 -3.69
N LYS A 290 2.74 -25.88 -4.16
CA LYS A 290 3.50 -27.09 -3.83
C LYS A 290 3.89 -26.99 -2.35
N PRO A 291 3.79 -28.09 -1.57
CA PRO A 291 4.30 -28.08 -0.20
C PRO A 291 5.78 -27.70 -0.22
N PRO A 292 6.27 -26.95 0.78
CA PRO A 292 7.70 -26.65 0.88
C PRO A 292 8.49 -27.96 0.89
N VAL A 293 9.56 -28.00 0.08
CA VAL A 293 10.54 -29.09 0.04
C VAL A 293 11.49 -28.96 1.20
#